data_AF-A0A8B8HEZ1-F1
#
_entry.id   AF-A0A8B8HEZ1-F1
#
_cell.length_a   1.000
_cell.length_b   1.000
_cell.length_c   1.000
_cell.angle_alpha   90.00
_cell.angle_beta   90.00
_cell.angle_gamma   90.00
#
_symmetry.space_group_name_H-M   'P 1'
#
loop_
_entity.id
_entity.type
_entity.pdbx_description
1 polymer ?
#
loop_
_entity_poly.entity_id
_entity_poly.type
_entity_poly.pdbx_seq_one_letter_code
_entity_poly.pdbx_strand_id
1 'polypeptide(L)'
;MEHQNLEKTTSTTPMLLKEDKEKVVIITPSNGVGKILIREDTILANLQGCAGCGKTQFACSGVKKQWSALCWGKQSDKKYYCLIVLLSAAFALSLIGSIFFCFTNTINDAILSSMVIRNNSLAYTMWRRPTVHPLMKVHIFNYTNWQRVKDGLDEKLNVQDVGPFVYSQHLERVKVKFEGDQLSFQERNNFKFLPDASVGAHFDQVFVPNLPLLGVLAKASSLSYIVQLALATTLSSVANHKEAFLKLPVQRFLWGYDDSIIDIAKPFLSIQGLLNFEKFGLLVTKNGTGSDRFTINTGENEKNKMNILEKFNGEPALPYWGSPECNSIEASDGTIFPPSLLDRNSTLYVFYPNLCRRLPFKFIKEVEVGDGIKLMRYGMPEDVFDDPDNNPTNQCYCQIDSGECPPRGIINVTECAMGAPAFASFPHFHRGDDILRTQITGLNPDSERHESYLDIHPTLGIALSGKSSLQLNIKVQKSNAFGALGFLKQGIVLPIAWIEMSVEELPKSLQSLVYHGTYSTAAAQLGLTVFCLITLTVSSICLFVIIVRRRRKPCATLKIIPVDTELKSQL
;
A
#
# COMPACT_ATOMS: atom_id res chain seq x y z
N MET A 1 50.21 8.94 -74.05
CA MET A 1 49.80 8.49 -75.41
C MET A 1 48.30 8.36 -75.35
N GLU A 2 47.50 9.17 -76.03
CA GLU A 2 47.74 10.05 -77.19
C GLU A 2 48.70 11.22 -76.84
N HIS A 3 49.93 11.24 -77.36
CA HIS A 3 50.40 11.73 -78.66
C HIS A 3 50.27 13.26 -78.81
N GLN A 4 51.35 13.95 -78.45
CA GLN A 4 51.89 14.99 -79.32
C GLN A 4 53.42 15.00 -79.23
N ASN A 5 54.00 15.14 -80.42
CA ASN A 5 55.40 14.97 -80.75
C ASN A 5 56.24 16.21 -80.46
N LEU A 6 57.55 15.94 -80.41
CA LEU A 6 58.66 16.70 -81.01
C LEU A 6 59.41 17.77 -80.18
N GLU A 7 60.72 17.49 -80.10
CA GLU A 7 61.85 18.41 -80.28
C GLU A 7 62.19 19.45 -79.20
N LYS A 8 63.29 19.20 -78.45
CA LYS A 8 64.61 19.79 -78.77
C LYS A 8 65.70 19.37 -77.80
N THR A 9 66.82 18.97 -78.38
CA THR A 9 68.16 18.75 -77.83
C THR A 9 68.76 20.05 -77.31
N THR A 10 69.36 20.04 -76.13
CA THR A 10 70.68 20.67 -75.90
C THR A 10 71.32 20.18 -74.61
N SER A 11 72.51 19.61 -74.77
CA SER A 11 73.47 19.31 -73.72
C SER A 11 74.11 20.62 -73.24
N THR A 12 74.27 20.78 -71.93
CA THR A 12 75.43 21.45 -71.33
C THR A 12 75.53 21.09 -69.85
N THR A 13 76.46 20.22 -69.50
CA THR A 13 77.09 20.23 -68.18
C THR A 13 78.11 21.37 -68.16
N PRO A 14 78.32 22.06 -67.02
CA PRO A 14 79.57 21.75 -66.31
C PRO A 14 79.52 21.86 -64.78
N MET A 15 80.33 20.99 -64.18
CA MET A 15 81.20 21.17 -63.00
C MET A 15 80.63 21.36 -61.58
N LEU A 16 81.15 20.48 -60.72
CA LEU A 16 81.10 20.40 -59.26
C LEU A 16 81.86 21.54 -58.55
N LEU A 17 81.45 21.86 -57.31
CA LEU A 17 82.37 22.20 -56.23
C LEU A 17 81.85 21.70 -54.85
N LYS A 18 82.74 21.06 -54.08
CA LYS A 18 82.74 20.77 -52.62
C LYS A 18 82.55 22.07 -51.80
N GLU A 19 82.14 22.15 -50.53
CA GLU A 19 82.18 21.28 -49.33
C GLU A 19 81.27 21.99 -48.28
N ASP A 20 80.52 21.27 -47.43
CA ASP A 20 80.44 21.55 -45.96
C ASP A 20 79.42 20.66 -45.20
N LYS A 21 79.95 19.98 -44.16
CA LYS A 21 79.30 19.34 -42.99
C LYS A 21 78.22 18.28 -43.25
N GLU A 22 78.66 17.03 -43.40
CA GLU A 22 77.81 15.82 -43.45
C GLU A 22 77.02 15.63 -42.13
N LYS A 23 75.68 15.47 -42.23
CA LYS A 23 74.83 15.03 -41.12
C LYS A 23 74.21 13.67 -41.43
N VAL A 24 74.50 12.66 -40.61
CA VAL A 24 73.87 11.33 -40.71
C VAL A 24 72.60 11.31 -39.86
N VAL A 25 71.48 10.88 -40.46
CA VAL A 25 70.19 10.71 -39.77
C VAL A 25 69.93 9.23 -39.53
N ILE A 26 69.85 8.83 -38.25
CA ILE A 26 69.51 7.46 -37.85
C ILE A 26 68.03 7.39 -37.50
N ILE A 27 67.28 6.53 -38.20
CA ILE A 27 65.88 6.22 -37.89
C ILE A 27 65.84 4.83 -37.27
N THR A 28 65.39 4.73 -36.02
CA THR A 28 65.27 3.46 -35.29
C THR A 28 63.78 3.15 -35.07
N PRO A 29 63.23 2.08 -35.66
CA PRO A 29 61.85 1.67 -35.40
C PRO A 29 61.71 0.95 -34.05
N SER A 30 60.60 1.19 -33.35
CA SER A 30 60.37 0.71 -31.97
C SER A 30 60.22 -0.82 -31.81
N ASN A 31 60.16 -1.58 -32.90
CA ASN A 31 59.92 -3.03 -32.87
C ASN A 31 61.15 -3.88 -33.19
N GLY A 32 62.36 -3.34 -33.01
CA GLY A 32 63.58 -4.15 -32.89
C GLY A 32 64.09 -4.82 -34.17
N VAL A 33 63.65 -4.42 -35.36
CA VAL A 33 64.19 -4.95 -36.62
C VAL A 33 64.55 -3.79 -37.58
N GLY A 34 65.85 -3.69 -37.88
CA GLY A 34 66.42 -2.85 -38.94
C GLY A 34 66.83 -1.43 -38.53
N LYS A 35 68.14 -1.17 -38.37
CA LYS A 35 68.70 0.19 -38.43
C LYS A 35 68.83 0.56 -39.90
N ILE A 36 68.23 1.67 -40.33
CA ILE A 36 68.45 2.20 -41.69
C ILE A 36 69.32 3.45 -41.57
N LEU A 37 70.49 3.41 -42.21
CA LEU A 37 71.40 4.53 -42.41
C LEU A 37 71.05 5.18 -43.75
N ILE A 38 70.68 6.47 -43.75
CA ILE A 38 70.37 7.20 -44.98
C ILE A 38 71.35 8.37 -45.11
N ARG A 39 72.05 8.43 -46.25
CA ARG A 39 72.92 9.54 -46.64
C ARG A 39 72.08 10.68 -47.20
N GLU A 40 72.45 11.93 -46.90
CA GLU A 40 71.66 13.16 -47.14
C GLU A 40 71.33 13.41 -48.64
N ASP A 41 72.02 12.72 -49.53
CA ASP A 41 72.02 12.85 -50.99
C ASP A 41 71.44 11.61 -51.73
N THR A 42 70.82 10.67 -51.01
CA THR A 42 70.26 9.45 -51.62
C THR A 42 68.81 9.65 -52.08
N ILE A 43 68.57 9.67 -53.40
CA ILE A 43 67.21 9.54 -53.97
C ILE A 43 66.84 8.06 -53.97
N LEU A 44 65.89 7.66 -53.13
CA LEU A 44 65.41 6.29 -53.02
C LEU A 44 64.32 6.02 -54.07
N ALA A 45 64.65 5.24 -55.09
CA ALA A 45 63.68 4.62 -55.99
C ALA A 45 63.81 3.08 -55.92
N ASN A 46 62.69 2.39 -55.73
CA ASN A 46 62.54 0.92 -55.68
C ASN A 46 63.36 0.17 -54.61
N LEU A 47 62.96 0.32 -53.34
CA LEU A 47 63.26 -0.68 -52.31
C LEU A 47 62.24 -1.81 -52.36
N GLN A 48 62.62 -2.96 -52.93
CA GLN A 48 61.93 -4.24 -52.75
C GLN A 48 62.52 -4.94 -51.51
N GLY A 49 61.74 -5.00 -50.42
CA GLY A 49 62.16 -5.73 -49.22
C GLY A 49 61.79 -5.09 -47.89
N CYS A 50 60.54 -4.67 -47.69
CA CYS A 50 59.99 -4.43 -46.35
C CYS A 50 58.60 -5.05 -46.29
N ALA A 51 58.51 -6.24 -45.68
CA ALA A 51 57.25 -6.94 -45.47
C ALA A 51 56.36 -6.19 -44.47
N GLY A 52 55.10 -5.96 -44.84
CA GLY A 52 54.01 -5.75 -43.87
C GLY A 52 53.58 -4.31 -43.58
N CYS A 53 53.16 -3.55 -44.59
CA CYS A 53 52.10 -2.56 -44.41
C CYS A 53 51.28 -2.44 -45.71
N GLY A 54 49.95 -2.46 -45.56
CA GLY A 54 49.00 -2.59 -46.66
C GLY A 54 49.10 -1.51 -47.74
N LYS A 55 48.64 -1.88 -48.93
CA LYS A 55 48.61 -1.08 -50.16
C LYS A 55 48.03 0.33 -49.94
N THR A 56 48.88 1.33 -49.84
CA THR A 56 48.56 2.73 -50.19
C THR A 56 49.85 3.45 -50.61
N GLN A 57 49.79 4.17 -51.74
CA GLN A 57 50.84 5.09 -52.20
C GLN A 57 51.02 6.23 -51.19
N PHE A 58 52.27 6.56 -50.85
CA PHE A 58 52.60 7.73 -50.04
C PHE A 58 52.76 8.95 -50.96
N ALA A 59 52.15 10.08 -50.59
CA ALA A 59 52.45 11.39 -51.17
C ALA A 59 53.22 12.21 -50.14
N CYS A 60 54.46 12.59 -50.46
CA CYS A 60 55.24 13.55 -49.69
C CYS A 60 55.23 14.89 -50.43
N SER A 61 54.72 15.94 -49.80
CA SER A 61 54.85 17.33 -50.27
C SER A 61 55.96 18.01 -49.48
N GLY A 62 56.92 18.61 -50.17
CA GLY A 62 58.05 19.32 -49.57
C GLY A 62 58.00 20.81 -49.85
N VAL A 63 58.26 21.62 -48.82
CA VAL A 63 58.62 23.04 -48.95
C VAL A 63 60.12 23.17 -48.62
N LYS A 64 60.83 23.95 -49.44
CA LYS A 64 62.30 24.11 -49.38
C LYS A 64 62.81 24.56 -47.99
N LYS A 65 63.88 23.89 -47.54
CA LYS A 65 64.78 24.20 -46.42
C LYS A 65 64.26 23.97 -44.98
N GLN A 66 63.86 22.74 -44.66
CA GLN A 66 64.12 22.03 -43.39
C GLN A 66 63.32 20.72 -43.42
N TRP A 67 63.98 19.58 -43.64
CA TRP A 67 63.29 18.29 -43.69
C TRP A 67 63.25 17.66 -42.30
N SER A 68 62.08 17.63 -41.68
CA SER A 68 61.75 16.66 -40.64
C SER A 68 60.84 15.60 -41.26
N ALA A 69 61.33 14.36 -41.34
CA ALA A 69 60.54 13.24 -41.83
C ALA A 69 59.54 12.79 -40.75
N LEU A 70 58.26 13.10 -40.95
CA LEU A 70 57.17 12.67 -40.07
C LEU A 70 56.50 11.42 -40.66
N CYS A 71 57.02 10.22 -40.36
CA CYS A 71 56.41 8.97 -40.80
C CYS A 71 55.17 8.63 -39.96
N TRP A 72 54.00 8.46 -40.59
CA TRP A 72 52.79 7.97 -39.94
C TRP A 72 52.51 6.55 -40.43
N GLY A 73 52.80 5.54 -39.60
CA GLY A 73 52.35 4.17 -39.83
C GLY A 73 50.99 3.96 -39.18
N LYS A 74 49.95 3.68 -39.97
CA LYS A 74 48.62 3.31 -39.46
C LYS A 74 48.60 1.80 -39.21
N GLN A 75 48.99 1.38 -38.00
CA GLN A 75 48.85 -0.02 -37.57
C GLN A 75 47.34 -0.38 -37.62
N SER A 76 46.98 -1.38 -38.44
CA SER A 76 45.58 -1.83 -38.57
C SER A 76 45.20 -2.62 -37.33
N ASP A 77 44.65 -1.90 -36.38
CA ASP A 77 44.52 -2.33 -35.01
C ASP A 77 43.10 -2.91 -34.82
N LYS A 78 42.74 -3.96 -35.59
CA LYS A 78 41.40 -4.60 -35.54
C LYS A 78 40.98 -4.95 -34.11
N LYS A 79 41.93 -5.41 -33.28
CA LYS A 79 41.72 -5.69 -31.85
C LYS A 79 41.40 -4.43 -31.03
N TYR A 80 42.03 -3.30 -31.35
CA TYR A 80 41.81 -2.01 -30.70
C TYR A 80 40.46 -1.39 -31.09
N TYR A 81 40.08 -1.43 -32.37
CA TYR A 81 38.75 -1.00 -32.80
C TYR A 81 37.66 -1.86 -32.19
N CYS A 82 37.87 -3.18 -32.11
CA CYS A 82 36.96 -4.09 -31.40
C CYS A 82 36.86 -3.74 -29.91
N LEU A 83 37.99 -3.46 -29.24
CA LEU A 83 38.00 -3.04 -27.83
C LEU A 83 37.27 -1.72 -27.59
N ILE A 84 37.46 -0.72 -28.46
CA ILE A 84 36.73 0.56 -28.37
C ILE A 84 35.23 0.34 -28.57
N VAL A 85 34.84 -0.47 -29.56
CA VAL A 85 33.43 -0.77 -29.81
C VAL A 85 32.82 -1.44 -28.58
N LEU A 86 33.48 -2.45 -28.00
CA LEU A 86 33.01 -3.12 -26.79
C LEU A 86 32.92 -2.17 -25.59
N LEU A 87 33.93 -1.33 -25.35
CA LEU A 87 33.92 -0.36 -24.24
C LEU A 87 32.86 0.73 -24.45
N SER A 88 32.65 1.18 -25.68
CA SER A 88 31.60 2.16 -26.01
C SER A 88 30.20 1.56 -25.87
N ALA A 89 30.01 0.29 -26.23
CA ALA A 89 28.76 -0.42 -26.02
C ALA A 89 28.49 -0.63 -24.52
N ALA A 90 29.50 -1.03 -23.76
CA ALA A 90 29.41 -1.16 -22.30
C ALA A 90 29.10 0.19 -21.63
N PHE A 91 29.74 1.28 -22.07
CA PHE A 91 29.45 2.63 -21.60
C PHE A 91 28.01 3.04 -21.92
N ALA A 92 27.55 2.85 -23.16
CA ALA A 92 26.20 3.19 -23.57
C ALA A 92 25.13 2.40 -22.80
N LEU A 93 25.31 1.08 -22.65
CA LEU A 93 24.41 0.22 -21.88
C LEU A 93 24.41 0.59 -20.39
N SER A 94 25.59 0.89 -19.82
CA SER A 94 25.70 1.30 -18.41
C SER A 94 25.10 2.69 -18.18
N LEU A 95 25.19 3.59 -19.17
CA LEU A 95 24.58 4.91 -19.12
C LEU A 95 23.06 4.81 -19.16
N ILE A 96 22.51 4.00 -20.08
CA ILE A 96 21.06 3.72 -20.16
C ILE A 96 20.58 3.08 -18.85
N GLY A 97 21.29 2.07 -18.35
CA GLY A 97 20.98 1.41 -17.08
C GLY A 97 21.01 2.37 -15.90
N SER A 98 22.03 3.23 -15.81
CA SER A 98 22.13 4.23 -14.73
C SER A 98 21.01 5.26 -14.82
N ILE A 99 20.66 5.74 -16.02
CA ILE A 99 19.53 6.65 -16.22
C ILE A 99 18.23 5.97 -15.76
N PHE A 100 18.02 4.72 -16.16
CA PHE A 100 16.85 3.95 -15.77
C PHE A 100 16.79 3.75 -14.24
N PHE A 101 17.79 3.12 -13.63
CA PHE A 101 17.69 2.75 -12.22
C PHE A 101 17.89 3.90 -11.21
N CYS A 102 18.64 4.96 -11.56
CA CYS A 102 18.84 6.10 -10.66
C CYS A 102 17.71 7.14 -10.74
N PHE A 103 17.13 7.35 -11.92
CA PHE A 103 16.20 8.46 -12.15
C PHE A 103 14.75 8.03 -12.39
N THR A 104 14.45 6.72 -12.38
CA THR A 104 13.07 6.24 -12.48
C THR A 104 12.66 5.39 -11.27
N ASN A 105 11.37 5.46 -10.94
CA ASN A 105 10.72 4.59 -9.96
C ASN A 105 10.06 3.37 -10.65
N THR A 106 10.54 2.96 -11.82
CA THR A 106 9.84 2.01 -12.69
C THR A 106 9.55 0.66 -12.03
N ILE A 107 10.43 0.17 -11.16
CA ILE A 107 10.20 -1.08 -10.42
C ILE A 107 9.06 -0.91 -9.41
N ASN A 108 9.05 0.16 -8.63
CA ASN A 108 7.96 0.47 -7.70
C ASN A 108 6.65 0.69 -8.46
N ASP A 109 6.68 1.41 -9.57
CA ASP A 109 5.50 1.63 -10.41
C ASP A 109 4.96 0.34 -11.02
N ALA A 110 5.83 -0.61 -11.38
CA ALA A 110 5.47 -1.93 -11.87
C ALA A 110 4.86 -2.80 -10.76
N ILE A 111 5.42 -2.76 -9.55
CA ILE A 111 4.84 -3.42 -8.37
C ILE A 111 3.44 -2.87 -8.09
N LEU A 112 3.28 -1.55 -8.02
CA LEU A 112 1.97 -0.91 -7.80
C LEU A 112 1.01 -1.19 -8.95
N SER A 113 1.49 -1.23 -10.18
CA SER A 113 0.67 -1.62 -11.33
C SER A 113 0.20 -3.08 -11.25
N SER A 114 0.94 -3.96 -10.59
CA SER A 114 0.54 -5.36 -10.39
C SER A 114 -0.53 -5.53 -9.31
N MET A 115 -0.72 -4.52 -8.45
CA MET A 115 -1.74 -4.49 -7.41
C MET A 115 -3.11 -3.99 -7.88
N VAL A 116 -3.15 -3.33 -9.04
CA VAL A 116 -4.41 -2.84 -9.64
C VAL A 116 -5.37 -3.99 -9.88
N ILE A 117 -6.64 -3.80 -9.51
CA ILE A 117 -7.65 -4.86 -9.54
C ILE A 117 -8.16 -5.03 -10.98
N ARG A 118 -7.45 -5.82 -11.79
CA ARG A 118 -7.85 -6.16 -13.15
C ARG A 118 -8.50 -7.54 -13.22
N ASN A 119 -9.47 -7.71 -14.11
CA ASN A 119 -10.03 -9.02 -14.37
C ASN A 119 -8.92 -10.02 -14.76
N ASN A 120 -8.95 -11.24 -14.20
CA ASN A 120 -7.93 -12.29 -14.33
C ASN A 120 -6.51 -11.95 -13.81
N SER A 121 -6.33 -10.89 -13.03
CA SER A 121 -5.05 -10.62 -12.35
C SER A 121 -4.88 -11.43 -11.05
N LEU A 122 -3.62 -11.55 -10.60
CA LEU A 122 -3.32 -12.11 -9.28
C LEU A 122 -3.93 -11.26 -8.16
N ALA A 123 -3.83 -9.93 -8.29
CA ALA A 123 -4.42 -8.98 -7.34
C ALA A 123 -5.94 -9.18 -7.23
N TYR A 124 -6.65 -9.33 -8.34
CA TYR A 124 -8.09 -9.64 -8.33
C TYR A 124 -8.39 -10.98 -7.66
N THR A 125 -7.57 -12.00 -7.87
CA THR A 125 -7.79 -13.32 -7.24
C THR A 125 -7.64 -13.25 -5.73
N MET A 126 -6.60 -12.57 -5.24
CA MET A 126 -6.37 -12.35 -3.80
C MET A 126 -7.41 -11.42 -3.19
N TRP A 127 -7.79 -10.34 -3.89
CA TRP A 127 -8.84 -9.44 -3.47
C TRP A 127 -10.19 -10.15 -3.40
N ARG A 128 -10.53 -10.98 -4.38
CA ARG A 128 -11.83 -11.67 -4.39
C ARG A 128 -11.95 -12.68 -3.26
N ARG A 129 -10.87 -13.41 -2.95
CA ARG A 129 -10.80 -14.42 -1.88
C ARG A 129 -9.47 -14.27 -1.11
N PRO A 130 -9.45 -13.40 -0.09
CA PRO A 130 -8.26 -13.22 0.73
C PRO A 130 -7.85 -14.53 1.42
N THR A 131 -6.54 -14.80 1.45
CA THR A 131 -5.98 -15.97 2.13
C THR A 131 -5.84 -15.77 3.65
N VAL A 132 -5.90 -14.52 4.09
CA VAL A 132 -5.91 -14.13 5.50
C VAL A 132 -7.34 -14.23 6.02
N HIS A 133 -7.52 -14.86 7.17
CA HIS A 133 -8.81 -15.04 7.82
C HIS A 133 -8.79 -14.31 9.17
N PRO A 134 -9.40 -13.11 9.25
CA PRO A 134 -9.50 -12.38 10.51
C PRO A 134 -10.23 -13.18 11.57
N LEU A 135 -9.85 -12.98 12.83
CA LEU A 135 -10.54 -13.52 14.00
C LEU A 135 -11.52 -12.46 14.52
N MET A 136 -12.77 -12.86 14.66
CA MET A 136 -13.80 -12.10 15.37
C MET A 136 -13.91 -12.66 16.79
N LYS A 137 -13.57 -11.84 17.78
CA LYS A 137 -13.70 -12.17 19.20
C LYS A 137 -14.86 -11.38 19.79
N VAL A 138 -15.89 -12.08 20.23
CA VAL A 138 -17.10 -11.45 20.77
C VAL A 138 -17.11 -11.58 22.29
N HIS A 139 -17.32 -10.47 22.97
CA HIS A 139 -17.50 -10.37 24.41
C HIS A 139 -18.90 -9.86 24.71
N ILE A 140 -19.67 -10.58 25.51
CA ILE A 140 -21.06 -10.27 25.82
C ILE A 140 -21.16 -9.77 27.25
N PHE A 141 -21.93 -8.70 27.47
CA PHE A 141 -22.24 -8.23 28.82
C PHE A 141 -23.41 -9.01 29.40
N ASN A 142 -23.11 -9.92 30.33
CA ASN A 142 -24.09 -10.75 31.03
C ASN A 142 -24.65 -10.00 32.25
N TYR A 143 -25.95 -9.76 32.27
CA TYR A 143 -26.64 -9.02 33.34
C TYR A 143 -26.98 -9.95 34.52
N THR A 144 -26.22 -9.84 35.61
CA THR A 144 -26.26 -10.80 36.73
C THR A 144 -27.38 -10.53 37.74
N ASN A 145 -27.83 -9.28 37.87
CA ASN A 145 -28.76 -8.87 38.93
C ASN A 145 -30.01 -8.13 38.41
N TRP A 146 -30.34 -8.21 37.11
CA TRP A 146 -31.44 -7.42 36.54
C TRP A 146 -32.80 -7.67 37.21
N GLN A 147 -33.06 -8.90 37.69
CA GLN A 147 -34.28 -9.24 38.46
C GLN A 147 -34.32 -8.52 39.80
N ARG A 148 -33.18 -8.45 40.51
CA ARG A 148 -33.07 -7.75 41.78
C ARG A 148 -33.30 -6.23 41.62
N VAL A 149 -32.82 -5.65 40.52
CA VAL A 149 -33.10 -4.24 40.18
C VAL A 149 -34.59 -4.05 39.87
N LYS A 150 -35.20 -4.97 39.12
CA LYS A 150 -36.65 -4.96 38.84
C LYS A 150 -37.49 -5.03 40.12
N ASP A 151 -37.05 -5.82 41.10
CA ASP A 151 -37.72 -5.98 42.40
C ASP A 151 -37.39 -4.85 43.39
N GLY A 152 -36.54 -3.89 43.02
CA GLY A 152 -36.14 -2.76 43.85
C GLY A 152 -35.14 -3.10 44.97
N LEU A 153 -34.50 -4.28 44.91
CA LEU A 153 -33.51 -4.74 45.89
C LEU A 153 -32.11 -4.16 45.64
N ASP A 154 -31.80 -3.86 44.38
CA ASP A 154 -30.53 -3.24 43.96
C ASP A 154 -30.82 -1.97 43.16
N GLU A 155 -30.02 -0.91 43.32
CA GLU A 155 -30.23 0.36 42.59
C GLU A 155 -29.60 0.38 41.18
N LYS A 156 -28.57 -0.44 40.95
CA LYS A 156 -27.75 -0.42 39.73
C LYS A 156 -27.66 -1.81 39.10
N LEU A 157 -27.62 -1.84 37.78
CA LEU A 157 -27.38 -3.06 37.02
C LEU A 157 -25.90 -3.46 37.14
N ASN A 158 -25.64 -4.75 37.31
CA ASN A 158 -24.31 -5.33 37.35
C ASN A 158 -24.11 -6.25 36.15
N VAL A 159 -23.13 -5.93 35.32
CA VAL A 159 -22.74 -6.73 34.17
C VAL A 159 -21.44 -7.49 34.43
N GLN A 160 -21.32 -8.64 33.79
CA GLN A 160 -20.08 -9.40 33.71
C GLN A 160 -19.68 -9.50 32.24
N ASP A 161 -18.43 -9.17 31.91
CA ASP A 161 -17.86 -9.40 30.59
C ASP A 161 -17.58 -10.90 30.41
N VAL A 162 -18.33 -11.53 29.50
CA VAL A 162 -18.24 -12.96 29.19
C VAL A 162 -17.68 -13.13 27.77
N GLY A 163 -16.48 -13.69 27.67
CA GLY A 163 -15.82 -13.96 26.40
C GLY A 163 -14.29 -14.10 26.55
N PRO A 164 -13.55 -14.18 25.44
CA PRO A 164 -14.06 -14.10 24.06
C PRO A 164 -14.73 -15.40 23.58
N PHE A 165 -15.72 -15.24 22.72
CA PHE A 165 -16.20 -16.27 21.79
C PHE A 165 -15.60 -15.99 20.41
N VAL A 166 -14.71 -16.87 19.95
CA VAL A 166 -13.83 -16.62 18.80
C VAL A 166 -14.34 -17.31 17.54
N TYR A 167 -14.40 -16.57 16.45
CA TYR A 167 -14.79 -17.06 15.13
C TYR A 167 -13.76 -16.67 14.09
N SER A 168 -13.40 -17.60 13.19
CA SER A 168 -12.62 -17.32 12.00
C SER A 168 -13.54 -16.82 10.88
N GLN A 169 -13.25 -15.65 10.31
CA GLN A 169 -13.98 -15.07 9.20
C GLN A 169 -13.39 -15.51 7.86
N HIS A 170 -14.20 -16.20 7.06
CA HIS A 170 -13.89 -16.49 5.66
C HIS A 170 -14.70 -15.56 4.75
N LEU A 171 -14.03 -14.55 4.19
CA LEU A 171 -14.61 -13.56 3.30
C LEU A 171 -14.46 -13.97 1.83
N GLU A 172 -15.52 -13.84 1.06
CA GLU A 172 -15.49 -13.88 -0.40
C GLU A 172 -16.29 -12.73 -1.00
N ARG A 173 -15.68 -12.01 -1.93
CA ARG A 173 -16.37 -10.98 -2.71
C ARG A 173 -17.10 -11.65 -3.88
N VAL A 174 -18.42 -11.50 -3.90
CA VAL A 174 -19.35 -12.15 -4.84
C VAL A 174 -20.13 -11.11 -5.67
N LYS A 175 -20.81 -11.58 -6.73
CA LYS A 175 -21.56 -10.73 -7.67
C LYS A 175 -20.74 -9.54 -8.21
N VAL A 176 -19.46 -9.81 -8.50
CA VAL A 176 -18.50 -8.82 -8.94
C VAL A 176 -18.86 -8.36 -10.36
N LYS A 177 -18.92 -7.04 -10.57
CA LYS A 177 -19.18 -6.40 -11.86
C LYS A 177 -18.18 -5.27 -12.10
N PHE A 178 -17.46 -5.33 -13.21
CA PHE A 178 -16.55 -4.28 -13.67
C PHE A 178 -17.30 -3.30 -14.59
N GLU A 179 -17.15 -2.00 -14.33
CA GLU A 179 -17.71 -0.91 -15.11
C GLU A 179 -16.64 0.18 -15.30
N GLY A 180 -15.79 0.02 -16.31
CA GLY A 180 -14.63 0.89 -16.51
C GLY A 180 -13.65 0.77 -15.34
N ASP A 181 -13.39 1.88 -14.64
CA ASP A 181 -12.54 1.94 -13.43
C ASP A 181 -13.31 1.62 -12.14
N GLN A 182 -14.62 1.38 -12.22
CA GLN A 182 -15.45 1.02 -11.07
C GLN A 182 -15.62 -0.50 -10.96
N LEU A 183 -15.62 -0.99 -9.72
CA LEU A 183 -15.84 -2.38 -9.38
C LEU A 183 -16.91 -2.49 -8.32
N SER A 184 -18.06 -3.07 -8.70
CA SER A 184 -19.17 -3.29 -7.79
C SER A 184 -19.21 -4.75 -7.31
N PHE A 185 -19.47 -4.97 -6.03
CA PHE A 185 -19.51 -6.32 -5.43
C PHE A 185 -20.38 -6.36 -4.17
N GLN A 186 -20.64 -7.57 -3.70
CA GLN A 186 -21.19 -7.85 -2.37
C GLN A 186 -20.24 -8.76 -1.61
N GLU A 187 -20.32 -8.73 -0.28
CA GLU A 187 -19.52 -9.60 0.56
C GLU A 187 -20.31 -10.82 1.02
N ARG A 188 -19.69 -11.99 0.89
CA ARG A 188 -20.17 -13.24 1.47
C ARG A 188 -19.21 -13.67 2.57
N ASN A 189 -19.70 -13.65 3.80
CA ASN A 189 -18.95 -14.02 4.98
C ASN A 189 -19.38 -15.40 5.48
N ASN A 190 -18.42 -16.17 6.00
CA ASN A 190 -18.67 -17.40 6.74
C ASN A 190 -17.86 -17.35 8.02
N PHE A 191 -18.55 -17.31 9.16
CA PHE A 191 -17.93 -17.28 10.48
C PHE A 191 -17.90 -18.69 11.08
N LYS A 192 -16.70 -19.26 11.21
CA LYS A 192 -16.49 -20.58 11.78
C LYS A 192 -16.07 -20.46 13.25
N PHE A 193 -16.86 -21.01 14.17
CA PHE A 193 -16.51 -21.02 15.59
C PHE A 193 -15.22 -21.80 15.87
N LEU A 194 -14.38 -21.26 16.76
CA LEU A 194 -13.14 -21.87 17.25
C LEU A 194 -13.25 -22.15 18.76
N PRO A 195 -13.63 -23.39 19.15
CA PRO A 195 -13.77 -23.77 20.56
C PRO A 195 -12.49 -23.58 21.37
N ASP A 196 -11.35 -24.00 20.82
CA ASP A 196 -10.06 -24.02 21.54
C ASP A 196 -9.51 -22.60 21.83
N ALA A 197 -9.95 -21.61 21.06
CA ALA A 197 -9.58 -20.20 21.26
C ALA A 197 -10.59 -19.43 22.13
N SER A 198 -11.68 -20.08 22.56
CA SER A 198 -12.79 -19.45 23.27
C SER A 198 -12.83 -19.84 24.73
N VAL A 199 -13.23 -18.91 25.60
CA VAL A 199 -13.29 -19.14 27.05
C VAL A 199 -14.46 -20.04 27.45
N GLY A 200 -15.56 -19.98 26.70
CA GLY A 200 -16.80 -20.68 27.01
C GLY A 200 -17.40 -21.40 25.81
N ALA A 201 -18.39 -22.24 26.10
CA ALA A 201 -19.13 -22.96 25.09
C ALA A 201 -20.24 -22.11 24.49
N HIS A 202 -20.59 -22.39 23.24
CA HIS A 202 -21.65 -21.70 22.51
C HIS A 202 -23.06 -21.82 23.12
N PHE A 203 -23.25 -22.82 23.96
CA PHE A 203 -24.51 -23.09 24.65
C PHE A 203 -24.57 -22.46 26.05
N ASP A 204 -23.50 -21.79 26.50
CA ASP A 204 -23.47 -21.08 27.77
C ASP A 204 -24.58 -20.04 27.79
N GLN A 205 -25.25 -19.95 28.94
CA GLN A 205 -26.43 -19.11 29.10
C GLN A 205 -26.03 -17.73 29.62
N VAL A 206 -26.51 -16.69 28.95
CA VAL A 206 -26.30 -15.30 29.34
C VAL A 206 -27.63 -14.58 29.45
N PHE A 207 -27.74 -13.67 30.41
CA PHE A 207 -28.82 -12.70 30.50
C PHE A 207 -28.44 -11.44 29.72
N VAL A 208 -29.23 -11.12 28.71
CA VAL A 208 -28.95 -10.02 27.77
C VAL A 208 -30.19 -9.15 27.60
N PRO A 209 -30.05 -7.87 27.21
CA PRO A 209 -31.21 -7.03 26.93
C PRO A 209 -32.08 -7.63 25.81
N ASN A 210 -33.39 -7.54 25.97
CA ASN A 210 -34.36 -7.96 24.97
C ASN A 210 -34.38 -6.96 23.81
N LEU A 211 -33.44 -7.11 22.88
CA LEU A 211 -33.25 -6.18 21.78
C LEU A 211 -34.49 -6.04 20.86
N PRO A 212 -35.23 -7.10 20.48
CA PRO A 212 -36.50 -6.96 19.76
C PRO A 212 -37.50 -6.08 20.50
N LEU A 213 -37.72 -6.34 21.79
CA LEU A 213 -38.65 -5.57 22.61
C LEU A 213 -38.21 -4.10 22.68
N LEU A 214 -36.94 -3.85 23.01
CA LEU A 214 -36.41 -2.49 23.12
C LEU A 214 -36.51 -1.70 21.80
N GLY A 215 -36.27 -2.35 20.65
CA GLY A 215 -36.43 -1.74 19.34
C GLY A 215 -37.87 -1.35 19.04
N VAL A 216 -38.82 -2.27 19.26
CA VAL A 216 -40.26 -2.02 19.06
C VAL A 216 -40.76 -0.91 19.98
N LEU A 217 -40.38 -0.92 21.26
CA LEU A 217 -40.81 0.07 22.24
C LEU A 217 -40.26 1.46 21.94
N ALA A 218 -39.00 1.55 21.49
CA ALA A 218 -38.42 2.81 21.06
C ALA A 218 -39.19 3.38 19.86
N LYS A 219 -39.44 2.58 18.82
CA LYS A 219 -40.23 3.03 17.68
C LYS A 219 -41.66 3.42 18.07
N ALA A 220 -42.24 2.73 19.03
CA ALA A 220 -43.59 3.01 19.51
C ALA A 220 -43.71 4.32 20.30
N SER A 221 -42.64 4.77 20.97
CA SER A 221 -42.67 5.98 21.79
C SER A 221 -43.00 7.26 21.01
N SER A 222 -42.76 7.29 19.69
CA SER A 222 -43.14 8.40 18.82
C SER A 222 -44.56 8.30 18.24
N LEU A 223 -45.30 7.21 18.51
CA LEU A 223 -46.66 6.97 18.01
C LEU A 223 -47.72 7.54 18.95
N SER A 224 -48.97 7.65 18.49
CA SER A 224 -50.09 8.11 19.32
C SER A 224 -50.36 7.15 20.49
N TYR A 225 -50.86 7.68 21.60
CA TYR A 225 -51.11 6.90 22.82
C TYR A 225 -52.02 5.67 22.60
N ILE A 226 -53.01 5.80 21.71
CA ILE A 226 -53.91 4.69 21.35
C ILE A 226 -53.13 3.54 20.68
N VAL A 227 -52.20 3.86 19.79
CA VAL A 227 -51.35 2.87 19.11
C VAL A 227 -50.38 2.25 20.11
N GLN A 228 -49.80 3.05 21.01
CA GLN A 228 -48.96 2.53 22.10
C GLN A 228 -49.72 1.55 22.98
N LEU A 229 -50.97 1.85 23.36
CA LEU A 229 -51.82 0.96 24.15
C LEU A 229 -52.16 -0.33 23.40
N ALA A 230 -52.53 -0.24 22.11
CA ALA A 230 -52.81 -1.41 21.28
C ALA A 230 -51.57 -2.32 21.10
N LEU A 231 -50.39 -1.72 20.97
CA LEU A 231 -49.14 -2.47 20.90
C LEU A 231 -48.78 -3.09 22.26
N ALA A 232 -49.03 -2.39 23.37
CA ALA A 232 -48.82 -2.91 24.72
C ALA A 232 -49.70 -4.12 25.01
N THR A 233 -50.98 -4.08 24.64
CA THR A 233 -51.89 -5.23 24.79
C THR A 233 -51.47 -6.39 23.90
N THR A 234 -51.06 -6.12 22.66
CA THR A 234 -50.59 -7.15 21.71
C THR A 234 -49.29 -7.81 22.18
N LEU A 235 -48.30 -7.04 22.62
CA LEU A 235 -47.07 -7.59 23.20
C LEU A 235 -47.37 -8.40 24.46
N SER A 236 -48.28 -7.92 25.31
CA SER A 236 -48.66 -8.63 26.53
C SER A 236 -49.40 -9.94 26.27
N SER A 237 -50.08 -10.09 25.13
CA SER A 237 -50.82 -11.31 24.79
C SER A 237 -50.03 -12.28 23.91
N VAL A 238 -49.25 -11.79 22.95
CA VAL A 238 -48.60 -12.59 21.89
C VAL A 238 -47.09 -12.77 22.08
N ALA A 239 -46.41 -11.85 22.78
CA ALA A 239 -44.95 -11.96 22.94
C ALA A 239 -44.57 -13.13 23.85
N ASN A 240 -43.69 -14.01 23.37
CA ASN A 240 -43.12 -15.10 24.16
C ASN A 240 -42.16 -14.55 25.24
N HIS A 241 -41.57 -13.39 24.98
CA HIS A 241 -40.50 -12.78 25.76
C HIS A 241 -40.91 -11.37 26.20
N LYS A 242 -41.63 -11.28 27.33
CA LYS A 242 -42.25 -10.02 27.80
C LYS A 242 -41.35 -9.17 28.69
N GLU A 243 -40.23 -9.71 29.14
CA GLU A 243 -39.32 -9.04 30.07
C GLU A 243 -38.25 -8.24 29.34
N ALA A 244 -37.70 -7.24 30.03
CA ALA A 244 -36.65 -6.36 29.51
C ALA A 244 -35.33 -7.08 29.21
N PHE A 245 -35.11 -8.24 29.83
CA PHE A 245 -33.93 -9.08 29.66
C PHE A 245 -34.35 -10.52 29.38
N LEU A 246 -33.55 -11.24 28.62
CA LEU A 246 -33.79 -12.64 28.26
C LEU A 246 -32.57 -13.49 28.58
N LYS A 247 -32.84 -14.74 28.97
CA LYS A 247 -31.81 -15.76 29.13
C LYS A 247 -31.70 -16.55 27.84
N LEU A 248 -30.55 -16.48 27.18
CA LEU A 248 -30.31 -17.16 25.92
C LEU A 248 -28.95 -17.87 25.91
N PRO A 249 -28.83 -18.99 25.18
CA PRO A 249 -27.52 -19.48 24.79
C PRO A 249 -26.78 -18.43 23.95
N VAL A 250 -25.48 -18.26 24.16
CA VAL A 250 -24.62 -17.32 23.43
C VAL A 250 -24.80 -17.44 21.92
N GLN A 251 -24.77 -18.65 21.37
CA GLN A 251 -24.94 -18.89 19.94
C GLN A 251 -26.27 -18.35 19.40
N ARG A 252 -27.36 -18.52 20.15
CA ARG A 252 -28.68 -18.05 19.75
C ARG A 252 -28.76 -16.53 19.79
N PHE A 253 -28.20 -15.92 20.83
CA PHE A 253 -28.15 -14.47 20.93
C PHE A 253 -27.36 -13.82 19.78
N LEU A 254 -26.22 -14.43 19.40
CA LEU A 254 -25.38 -13.91 18.31
C LEU A 254 -25.96 -14.20 16.93
N TRP A 255 -26.35 -15.44 16.65
CA TRP A 255 -26.64 -15.89 15.27
C TRP A 255 -28.12 -16.04 14.94
N GLY A 256 -29.01 -15.96 15.93
CA GLY A 256 -30.45 -16.02 15.68
C GLY A 256 -31.21 -16.86 16.70
N TYR A 257 -32.33 -16.31 17.16
CA TYR A 257 -33.39 -17.03 17.83
C TYR A 257 -34.75 -16.60 17.28
N ASP A 258 -35.73 -17.48 17.43
CA ASP A 258 -37.11 -17.22 17.06
C ASP A 258 -37.78 -16.39 18.17
N ASP A 259 -38.42 -15.28 17.80
CA ASP A 259 -39.14 -14.42 18.73
C ASP A 259 -40.44 -13.91 18.09
N SER A 260 -41.57 -14.10 18.77
CA SER A 260 -42.87 -13.65 18.28
C SER A 260 -43.02 -12.12 18.23
N ILE A 261 -42.14 -11.37 18.90
CA ILE A 261 -42.05 -9.91 18.76
C ILE A 261 -41.70 -9.50 17.34
N ILE A 262 -40.94 -10.33 16.60
CA ILE A 262 -40.60 -10.04 15.20
C ILE A 262 -41.89 -9.96 14.36
N ASP A 263 -42.85 -10.87 14.57
CA ASP A 263 -44.10 -10.88 13.83
C ASP A 263 -44.99 -9.67 14.13
N ILE A 264 -44.95 -9.20 15.39
CA ILE A 264 -45.64 -7.98 15.82
C ILE A 264 -44.94 -6.74 15.23
N ALA A 265 -43.62 -6.78 15.10
CA ALA A 265 -42.81 -5.68 14.61
C ALA A 265 -42.86 -5.54 13.07
N LYS A 266 -43.02 -6.65 12.34
CA LYS A 266 -43.06 -6.68 10.86
C LYS A 266 -43.97 -5.59 10.28
N PRO A 267 -45.26 -5.44 10.65
CA PRO A 267 -46.11 -4.37 10.10
C PRO A 267 -45.57 -2.95 10.31
N PHE A 268 -44.87 -2.69 11.41
CA PHE A 268 -44.37 -1.36 11.78
C PHE A 268 -42.97 -1.08 11.23
N LEU A 269 -42.16 -2.12 11.00
CA LEU A 269 -40.78 -2.02 10.52
C LEU A 269 -40.65 -2.32 9.01
N SER A 270 -41.64 -2.98 8.38
CA SER A 270 -41.63 -3.33 6.95
C SER A 270 -41.97 -2.16 6.01
N ILE A 271 -42.23 -0.95 6.52
CA ILE A 271 -42.59 0.22 5.68
C ILE A 271 -41.41 0.68 4.79
N GLN A 272 -40.19 0.19 5.00
CA GLN A 272 -39.03 0.47 4.12
C GLN A 272 -38.47 -0.77 3.39
N GLY A 273 -39.13 -1.94 3.46
CA GLY A 273 -38.62 -3.15 2.78
C GLY A 273 -37.27 -3.69 3.31
N LEU A 274 -36.83 -3.21 4.48
CA LEU A 274 -35.51 -3.48 5.06
C LEU A 274 -35.45 -4.75 5.93
N LEU A 275 -36.59 -5.31 6.34
CA LEU A 275 -36.63 -6.47 7.24
C LEU A 275 -36.94 -7.78 6.51
N ASN A 276 -35.90 -8.43 5.99
CA ASN A 276 -35.98 -9.78 5.41
C ASN A 276 -35.50 -10.89 6.36
N PHE A 277 -35.29 -10.61 7.65
CA PHE A 277 -34.82 -11.64 8.59
C PHE A 277 -35.97 -12.28 9.36
N GLU A 278 -36.01 -13.61 9.32
CA GLU A 278 -36.99 -14.42 10.07
C GLU A 278 -36.60 -14.58 11.55
N LYS A 279 -35.32 -14.34 11.88
CA LYS A 279 -34.74 -14.54 13.21
C LYS A 279 -34.04 -13.29 13.70
N PHE A 280 -34.07 -13.08 15.02
CA PHE A 280 -33.35 -11.99 15.65
C PHE A 280 -32.02 -12.48 16.22
N GLY A 281 -30.93 -11.77 15.95
CA GLY A 281 -29.62 -12.03 16.55
C GLY A 281 -28.69 -10.86 16.27
N LEU A 282 -27.71 -10.65 17.16
CA LEU A 282 -26.78 -9.51 17.06
C LEU A 282 -26.00 -9.49 15.74
N LEU A 283 -25.65 -10.67 15.22
CA LEU A 283 -24.81 -10.89 14.05
C LEU A 283 -25.53 -11.67 12.95
N VAL A 284 -26.87 -11.77 13.01
CA VAL A 284 -27.67 -12.60 12.11
C VAL A 284 -27.47 -12.24 10.62
N THR A 285 -27.31 -10.95 10.32
CA THR A 285 -27.10 -10.45 8.95
C THR A 285 -25.63 -10.51 8.49
N LYS A 286 -24.72 -10.91 9.37
CA LYS A 286 -23.28 -10.99 9.06
C LYS A 286 -22.87 -12.30 8.44
N ASN A 287 -23.61 -13.38 8.66
CA ASN A 287 -23.29 -14.67 8.07
C ASN A 287 -24.00 -14.84 6.71
N GLY A 288 -23.28 -15.39 5.73
CA GLY A 288 -23.76 -15.51 4.35
C GLY A 288 -23.50 -14.26 3.52
N THR A 289 -24.30 -14.09 2.47
CA THR A 289 -24.17 -12.95 1.54
C THR A 289 -24.90 -11.74 2.12
N GLY A 290 -24.15 -10.67 2.39
CA GLY A 290 -24.71 -9.40 2.83
C GLY A 290 -25.58 -8.74 1.75
N SER A 291 -26.54 -7.92 2.19
CA SER A 291 -27.36 -7.09 1.30
C SER A 291 -26.57 -5.92 0.72
N ASP A 292 -25.55 -5.46 1.44
CA ASP A 292 -24.76 -4.30 1.07
C ASP A 292 -24.03 -4.50 -0.26
N ARG A 293 -24.08 -3.46 -1.10
CA ARG A 293 -23.38 -3.40 -2.37
C ARG A 293 -22.36 -2.26 -2.32
N PHE A 294 -21.10 -2.63 -2.48
CA PHE A 294 -19.98 -1.70 -2.51
C PHE A 294 -19.56 -1.45 -3.95
N THR A 295 -19.23 -0.21 -4.29
CA THR A 295 -18.57 0.15 -5.54
C THR A 295 -17.28 0.88 -5.22
N ILE A 296 -16.15 0.26 -5.55
CA ILE A 296 -14.81 0.82 -5.32
C ILE A 296 -14.16 1.20 -6.65
N ASN A 297 -13.15 2.06 -6.59
CA ASN A 297 -12.28 2.32 -7.72
C ASN A 297 -11.18 1.24 -7.85
N THR A 298 -10.94 0.75 -9.07
CA THR A 298 -9.96 -0.31 -9.33
C THR A 298 -8.51 0.15 -9.29
N GLY A 299 -8.27 1.44 -9.49
CA GLY A 299 -6.94 2.04 -9.62
C GLY A 299 -6.33 1.91 -11.02
N GLU A 300 -7.11 1.55 -12.04
CA GLU A 300 -6.63 1.33 -13.41
C GLU A 300 -6.22 2.65 -14.07
N ASN A 301 -7.07 3.67 -13.95
CA ASN A 301 -6.80 5.00 -14.49
C ASN A 301 -6.08 5.87 -13.45
N GLU A 302 -6.56 5.85 -12.20
CA GLU A 302 -6.02 6.65 -11.11
C GLU A 302 -5.57 5.76 -9.95
N LYS A 303 -4.29 5.38 -9.94
CA LYS A 303 -3.69 4.55 -8.85
C LYS A 303 -3.92 5.14 -7.44
N ASN A 304 -4.05 6.46 -7.33
CA ASN A 304 -4.28 7.17 -6.07
C ASN A 304 -5.70 6.98 -5.51
N LYS A 305 -6.63 6.39 -6.27
CA LYS A 305 -7.99 6.04 -5.84
C LYS A 305 -8.19 4.54 -5.66
N MET A 306 -7.16 3.72 -5.88
CA MET A 306 -7.26 2.27 -5.77
C MET A 306 -7.90 1.84 -4.43
N ASN A 307 -8.93 0.98 -4.50
CA ASN A 307 -9.67 0.46 -3.35
C ASN A 307 -10.38 1.53 -2.50
N ILE A 308 -10.56 2.74 -3.02
CA ILE A 308 -11.40 3.77 -2.39
C ILE A 308 -12.86 3.53 -2.78
N LEU A 309 -13.75 3.58 -1.79
CA LEU A 309 -15.18 3.45 -1.95
C LEU A 309 -15.77 4.70 -2.62
N GLU A 310 -16.50 4.49 -3.71
CA GLU A 310 -17.15 5.54 -4.49
C GLU A 310 -18.68 5.52 -4.34
N LYS A 311 -19.29 4.33 -4.14
CA LYS A 311 -20.72 4.19 -3.87
C LYS A 311 -21.00 3.10 -2.84
N PHE A 312 -21.98 3.37 -1.98
CA PHE A 312 -22.55 2.41 -1.04
C PHE A 312 -24.03 2.25 -1.32
N ASN A 313 -24.47 1.03 -1.62
CA ASN A 313 -25.84 0.72 -2.03
C ASN A 313 -26.36 1.52 -3.24
N GLY A 314 -25.43 2.01 -4.08
CA GLY A 314 -25.74 2.82 -5.26
C GLY A 314 -25.62 4.33 -5.05
N GLU A 315 -25.53 4.77 -3.79
CA GLU A 315 -25.43 6.19 -3.43
C GLU A 315 -23.98 6.61 -3.21
N PRO A 316 -23.57 7.82 -3.67
CA PRO A 316 -22.22 8.33 -3.49
C PRO A 316 -21.96 8.97 -2.12
N ALA A 317 -23.00 9.11 -1.29
CA ALA A 317 -22.94 9.66 0.06
C ALA A 317 -24.06 9.06 0.91
N LEU A 318 -23.87 9.10 2.23
CA LEU A 318 -24.89 8.66 3.18
C LEU A 318 -26.01 9.71 3.29
N PRO A 319 -27.23 9.29 3.65
CA PRO A 319 -28.35 10.21 3.87
C PRO A 319 -28.59 10.53 5.35
N TYR A 320 -27.67 10.19 6.26
CA TYR A 320 -27.96 10.10 7.70
C TYR A 320 -27.55 11.34 8.52
N TRP A 321 -26.55 12.09 8.06
CA TRP A 321 -25.88 13.11 8.87
C TRP A 321 -26.13 14.53 8.38
N GLY A 322 -25.89 15.50 9.25
CA GLY A 322 -26.21 16.91 9.00
C GLY A 322 -25.29 17.65 8.02
N SER A 323 -24.22 17.01 7.51
CA SER A 323 -23.28 17.65 6.58
C SER A 323 -22.76 16.68 5.50
N PRO A 324 -22.30 17.22 4.34
CA PRO A 324 -21.64 16.41 3.32
C PRO A 324 -20.39 15.68 3.82
N GLU A 325 -19.63 16.29 4.74
CA GLU A 325 -18.39 15.71 5.28
C GLU A 325 -18.68 14.46 6.13
N CYS A 326 -19.69 14.54 7.00
CA CYS A 326 -20.14 13.40 7.81
C CYS A 326 -20.81 12.31 6.94
N ASN A 327 -21.46 12.71 5.85
CA ASN A 327 -22.08 11.79 4.90
C ASN A 327 -21.10 11.19 3.88
N SER A 328 -19.85 11.65 3.85
CA SER A 328 -18.85 11.14 2.92
C SER A 328 -18.50 9.68 3.22
N ILE A 329 -18.54 8.86 2.17
CA ILE A 329 -18.14 7.45 2.18
C ILE A 329 -16.75 7.23 1.59
N GLU A 330 -16.08 8.30 1.13
CA GLU A 330 -14.78 8.22 0.47
C GLU A 330 -13.72 7.75 1.48
N ALA A 331 -13.44 6.45 1.43
CA ALA A 331 -12.60 5.74 2.37
C ALA A 331 -12.20 4.36 1.82
N SER A 332 -11.19 3.75 2.41
CA SER A 332 -10.87 2.34 2.18
C SER A 332 -11.77 1.43 3.03
N ASP A 333 -11.79 0.15 2.72
CA ASP A 333 -12.32 -0.90 3.61
C ASP A 333 -11.35 -1.30 4.74
N GLY A 334 -10.18 -0.65 4.81
CA GLY A 334 -9.15 -0.90 5.82
C GLY A 334 -8.13 -1.97 5.42
N THR A 335 -8.29 -2.60 4.24
CA THR A 335 -7.39 -3.67 3.79
C THR A 335 -6.28 -3.17 2.86
N ILE A 336 -6.61 -2.24 1.95
CA ILE A 336 -5.69 -1.68 0.97
C ILE A 336 -5.92 -0.16 0.89
N PHE A 337 -4.84 0.60 0.99
CA PHE A 337 -4.80 2.04 0.83
C PHE A 337 -3.90 2.42 -0.35
N PRO A 338 -4.26 3.43 -1.14
CA PRO A 338 -3.35 4.01 -2.12
C PRO A 338 -2.06 4.50 -1.44
N PRO A 339 -0.86 4.15 -1.95
CA PRO A 339 0.40 4.59 -1.36
C PRO A 339 0.56 6.12 -1.30
N SER A 340 -0.11 6.86 -2.19
CA SER A 340 -0.15 8.32 -2.18
C SER A 340 -0.78 8.92 -0.92
N LEU A 341 -1.60 8.15 -0.19
CA LEU A 341 -2.22 8.57 1.07
C LEU A 341 -1.37 8.23 2.29
N LEU A 342 -0.28 7.48 2.13
CA LEU A 342 0.54 6.96 3.22
C LEU A 342 1.64 7.95 3.61
N ASP A 343 1.22 9.10 4.12
CA ASP A 343 2.08 10.08 4.77
C ASP A 343 1.89 10.04 6.29
N ARG A 344 2.89 10.53 7.04
CA ARG A 344 2.81 10.62 8.50
C ARG A 344 1.86 11.70 8.98
N ASN A 345 1.59 12.72 8.14
CA ASN A 345 0.68 13.81 8.48
C ASN A 345 -0.73 13.61 7.89
N SER A 346 -0.92 12.64 7.00
CA SER A 346 -2.23 12.35 6.42
C SER A 346 -3.09 11.53 7.37
N THR A 347 -4.39 11.79 7.34
CA THR A 347 -5.40 10.96 8.00
C THR A 347 -5.95 9.97 7.00
N LEU A 348 -5.91 8.69 7.35
CA LEU A 348 -6.56 7.63 6.57
C LEU A 348 -8.00 7.47 7.03
N TYR A 349 -8.91 7.17 6.10
CA TYR A 349 -10.30 6.92 6.43
C TYR A 349 -10.67 5.48 6.09
N VAL A 350 -11.37 4.83 7.03
CA VAL A 350 -11.93 3.49 6.87
C VAL A 350 -13.44 3.57 6.98
N PHE A 351 -14.16 3.02 6.01
CA PHE A 351 -15.61 3.00 6.04
C PHE A 351 -16.12 1.86 6.93
N TYR A 352 -16.98 2.18 7.89
CA TYR A 352 -17.63 1.19 8.76
C TYR A 352 -19.13 1.16 8.46
N PRO A 353 -19.62 0.19 7.66
CA PRO A 353 -21.04 0.12 7.28
C PRO A 353 -21.99 0.05 8.48
N ASN A 354 -21.59 -0.60 9.57
CA ASN A 354 -22.40 -0.74 10.79
C ASN A 354 -22.44 0.51 11.66
N LEU A 355 -21.49 1.43 11.45
CA LEU A 355 -21.44 2.73 12.13
C LEU A 355 -21.91 3.85 11.21
N CYS A 356 -22.11 3.54 9.93
CA CYS A 356 -22.74 4.41 8.96
C CYS A 356 -21.96 5.70 8.82
N ARG A 357 -20.63 5.60 8.90
CA ARG A 357 -19.67 6.68 8.70
C ARG A 357 -18.32 6.09 8.39
N ARG A 358 -17.42 6.92 7.86
CA ARG A 358 -15.99 6.64 7.87
C ARG A 358 -15.35 7.09 9.19
N LEU A 359 -14.34 6.35 9.63
CA LEU A 359 -13.56 6.65 10.83
C LEU A 359 -12.13 7.04 10.45
N PRO A 360 -11.59 8.09 11.07
CA PRO A 360 -10.20 8.52 10.86
C PRO A 360 -9.22 7.58 11.56
N PHE A 361 -8.07 7.39 10.94
CA PHE A 361 -6.91 6.68 11.46
C PHE A 361 -5.67 7.57 11.25
N LYS A 362 -4.96 7.88 12.34
CA LYS A 362 -3.80 8.78 12.33
C LYS A 362 -2.52 8.00 12.62
N PHE A 363 -1.42 8.40 12.00
CA PHE A 363 -0.12 7.77 12.22
C PHE A 363 0.30 7.88 13.70
N ILE A 364 0.75 6.77 14.28
CA ILE A 364 1.26 6.69 15.65
C ILE A 364 2.76 6.45 15.63
N LYS A 365 3.20 5.35 15.01
CA LYS A 365 4.59 4.89 15.05
C LYS A 365 4.90 3.90 13.94
N GLU A 366 6.19 3.65 13.72
CA GLU A 366 6.63 2.52 12.92
C GLU A 366 6.70 1.24 13.78
N VAL A 367 6.36 0.11 13.18
CA VAL A 367 6.44 -1.21 13.80
C VAL A 367 7.08 -2.20 12.83
N GLU A 368 7.56 -3.32 13.33
CA GLU A 368 8.21 -4.37 12.54
C GLU A 368 7.51 -5.70 12.81
N VAL A 369 7.23 -6.47 11.75
CA VAL A 369 6.57 -7.77 11.82
C VAL A 369 7.36 -8.81 11.03
N GLY A 370 7.42 -10.03 11.56
CA GLY A 370 8.15 -11.15 10.94
C GLY A 370 9.66 -10.88 10.85
N ASP A 371 10.29 -11.35 9.77
CA ASP A 371 11.74 -11.22 9.53
C ASP A 371 12.11 -9.85 8.91
N GLY A 372 11.72 -8.73 9.52
CA GLY A 372 12.19 -7.40 9.12
C GLY A 372 11.25 -6.54 8.27
N ILE A 373 9.96 -6.86 8.17
CA ILE A 373 9.00 -6.06 7.40
C ILE A 373 8.58 -4.84 8.22
N LYS A 374 8.94 -3.64 7.75
CA LYS A 374 8.58 -2.36 8.37
C LYS A 374 7.19 -1.92 7.97
N LEU A 375 6.39 -1.54 8.95
CA LEU A 375 5.01 -1.09 8.80
C LEU A 375 4.81 0.24 9.52
N MET A 376 3.78 0.97 9.09
CA MET A 376 3.30 2.18 9.75
C MET A 376 2.02 1.86 10.50
N ARG A 377 2.04 2.05 11.82
CA ARG A 377 0.86 1.89 12.67
C ARG A 377 0.03 3.17 12.63
N TYR A 378 -1.20 3.05 12.15
CA TYR A 378 -2.22 4.08 12.27
C TYR A 378 -3.25 3.65 13.31
N GLY A 379 -3.59 4.53 14.24
CA GLY A 379 -4.60 4.26 15.27
C GLY A 379 -5.81 5.16 15.14
N MET A 380 -6.95 4.67 15.61
CA MET A 380 -8.16 5.44 15.71
C MET A 380 -8.01 6.50 16.82
N PRO A 381 -8.27 7.78 16.55
CA PRO A 381 -8.23 8.83 17.56
C PRO A 381 -9.21 8.54 18.71
N GLU A 382 -8.80 8.94 19.90
CA GLU A 382 -9.53 8.66 21.15
C GLU A 382 -10.79 9.53 21.29
N ASP A 383 -10.80 10.69 20.63
CA ASP A 383 -11.86 11.69 20.58
C ASP A 383 -12.86 11.47 19.42
N VAL A 384 -12.79 10.31 18.74
CA VAL A 384 -13.59 10.03 17.53
C VAL A 384 -15.09 9.96 17.81
N PHE A 385 -15.49 9.57 19.02
CA PHE A 385 -16.88 9.49 19.48
C PHE A 385 -17.22 10.57 20.52
N ASP A 386 -16.39 11.60 20.64
CA ASP A 386 -16.63 12.68 21.58
C ASP A 386 -17.74 13.62 21.07
N ASP A 387 -18.39 14.30 22.02
CA ASP A 387 -19.35 15.36 21.74
C ASP A 387 -18.68 16.60 21.12
N PRO A 388 -19.45 17.53 20.53
CA PRO A 388 -18.90 18.70 19.84
C PRO A 388 -18.11 19.68 20.71
N ASP A 389 -18.32 19.70 22.03
CA ASP A 389 -17.57 20.59 22.92
C ASP A 389 -16.11 20.12 23.06
N ASN A 390 -15.90 18.80 22.97
CA ASN A 390 -14.58 18.17 23.01
C ASN A 390 -13.98 17.97 21.60
N ASN A 391 -14.82 17.69 20.60
CA ASN A 391 -14.43 17.55 19.20
C ASN A 391 -15.45 18.24 18.26
N PRO A 392 -15.25 19.53 17.90
CA PRO A 392 -16.20 20.30 17.10
C PRO A 392 -16.53 19.69 15.72
N THR A 393 -15.66 18.85 15.18
CA THR A 393 -15.90 18.17 13.90
C THR A 393 -17.06 17.16 13.98
N ASN A 394 -17.40 16.71 15.19
CA ASN A 394 -18.48 15.74 15.40
C ASN A 394 -19.88 16.36 15.43
N GLN A 395 -20.02 17.69 15.32
CA GLN A 395 -21.32 18.37 15.33
C GLN A 395 -22.32 17.79 14.32
N CYS A 396 -21.84 17.37 13.14
CA CYS A 396 -22.71 16.83 12.10
C CYS A 396 -23.19 15.39 12.34
N TYR A 397 -22.67 14.69 13.36
CA TYR A 397 -23.16 13.38 13.80
C TYR A 397 -24.26 13.47 14.87
N CYS A 398 -24.61 14.66 15.32
CA CYS A 398 -25.75 14.89 16.21
C CYS A 398 -27.08 14.81 15.44
N GLN A 399 -28.18 14.67 16.17
CA GLN A 399 -29.50 14.59 15.55
C GLN A 399 -29.82 15.87 14.77
N ILE A 400 -30.22 15.72 13.50
CA ILE A 400 -30.43 16.83 12.56
C ILE A 400 -31.56 17.75 13.04
N ASP A 401 -32.68 17.19 13.51
CA ASP A 401 -33.88 17.96 13.84
C ASP A 401 -33.78 18.69 15.19
N SER A 402 -33.14 18.07 16.18
CA SER A 402 -33.09 18.57 17.56
C SER A 402 -31.75 19.25 17.90
N GLY A 403 -30.69 18.97 17.14
CA GLY A 403 -29.32 19.32 17.50
C GLY A 403 -28.78 18.53 18.70
N GLU A 404 -29.54 17.57 19.24
CA GLU A 404 -29.15 16.81 20.42
C GLU A 404 -28.03 15.81 20.08
N CYS A 405 -26.92 15.93 20.80
CA CYS A 405 -25.80 15.03 20.70
C CYS A 405 -25.87 13.97 21.82
N PRO A 406 -25.43 12.73 21.56
CA PRO A 406 -25.27 11.76 22.64
C PRO A 406 -24.19 12.21 23.64
N PRO A 407 -24.18 11.63 24.86
CA PRO A 407 -23.08 11.81 25.80
C PRO A 407 -21.73 11.47 25.18
N ARG A 408 -20.66 12.08 25.67
CA ARG A 408 -19.29 11.85 25.19
C ARG A 408 -18.95 10.35 25.15
N GLY A 409 -18.29 9.92 24.06
CA GLY A 409 -17.73 8.58 23.90
C GLY A 409 -18.70 7.56 23.29
N ILE A 410 -19.88 7.97 22.84
CA ILE A 410 -20.81 7.12 22.09
C ILE A 410 -21.33 7.84 20.84
N ILE A 411 -21.69 7.06 19.82
CA ILE A 411 -22.35 7.54 18.61
C ILE A 411 -23.70 6.87 18.41
N ASN A 412 -24.70 7.64 18.01
CA ASN A 412 -26.04 7.13 17.68
C ASN A 412 -26.05 6.53 16.27
N VAL A 413 -26.36 5.23 16.13
CA VAL A 413 -26.43 4.54 14.82
C VAL A 413 -27.86 4.07 14.49
N THR A 414 -28.86 4.69 15.12
CA THR A 414 -30.27 4.30 14.99
C THR A 414 -30.76 4.30 13.54
N GLU A 415 -30.41 5.32 12.76
CA GLU A 415 -30.90 5.52 11.39
C GLU A 415 -30.52 4.35 10.46
N CYS A 416 -29.34 3.78 10.65
CA CYS A 416 -28.88 2.67 9.85
C CYS A 416 -29.02 1.30 10.54
N ALA A 417 -29.43 1.29 11.81
CA ALA A 417 -29.84 0.10 12.55
C ALA A 417 -31.36 -0.18 12.39
N MET A 418 -31.95 0.22 11.26
CA MET A 418 -33.38 0.02 10.94
C MET A 418 -34.32 0.61 12.00
N GLY A 419 -33.93 1.72 12.62
CA GLY A 419 -34.70 2.42 13.64
C GLY A 419 -34.60 1.82 15.05
N ALA A 420 -33.81 0.76 15.26
CA ALA A 420 -33.49 0.30 16.61
C ALA A 420 -32.58 1.33 17.31
N PRO A 421 -32.79 1.67 18.60
CA PRO A 421 -32.06 2.73 19.31
C PRO A 421 -30.64 2.31 19.68
N ALA A 422 -29.84 1.93 18.68
CA ALA A 422 -28.51 1.38 18.81
C ALA A 422 -27.45 2.47 18.85
N PHE A 423 -26.44 2.26 19.70
CA PHE A 423 -25.32 3.17 19.89
C PHE A 423 -24.01 2.38 19.85
N ALA A 424 -22.96 2.98 19.30
CA ALA A 424 -21.62 2.40 19.33
C ALA A 424 -20.68 3.20 20.22
N SER A 425 -19.67 2.54 20.76
CA SER A 425 -18.65 3.17 21.62
C SER A 425 -17.35 2.38 21.57
N PHE A 426 -16.32 2.88 22.25
CA PHE A 426 -15.22 2.02 22.66
C PHE A 426 -15.69 1.00 23.72
N PRO A 427 -15.03 -0.18 23.81
CA PRO A 427 -15.33 -1.17 24.85
C PRO A 427 -15.30 -0.61 26.26
N HIS A 428 -16.22 -1.08 27.10
CA HIS A 428 -16.45 -0.65 28.49
C HIS A 428 -16.71 0.86 28.65
N PHE A 429 -17.21 1.51 27.58
CA PHE A 429 -17.32 2.97 27.48
C PHE A 429 -15.98 3.67 27.80
N HIS A 430 -14.88 3.10 27.34
CA HIS A 430 -13.56 3.70 27.53
C HIS A 430 -13.56 5.14 26.99
N ARG A 431 -13.14 6.08 27.85
CA ARG A 431 -13.16 7.55 27.63
C ARG A 431 -14.53 8.20 27.44
N GLY A 432 -15.61 7.44 27.57
CA GLY A 432 -16.95 8.01 27.62
C GLY A 432 -17.23 8.80 28.89
N ASP A 433 -18.31 9.57 28.86
CA ASP A 433 -18.85 10.28 30.01
C ASP A 433 -19.12 9.31 31.18
N ASP A 434 -18.85 9.75 32.40
CA ASP A 434 -19.08 8.99 33.63
C ASP A 434 -20.53 8.57 33.79
N ILE A 435 -21.49 9.30 33.23
CA ILE A 435 -22.91 8.92 33.25
C ILE A 435 -23.16 7.52 32.65
N LEU A 436 -22.33 7.09 31.69
CA LEU A 436 -22.43 5.79 31.02
C LEU A 436 -21.99 4.63 31.94
N ARG A 437 -21.12 4.91 32.91
CA ARG A 437 -20.52 3.92 33.83
C ARG A 437 -21.10 3.99 35.24
N THR A 438 -21.63 5.13 35.64
CA THR A 438 -22.18 5.33 37.00
C THR A 438 -23.44 4.50 37.27
N GLN A 439 -24.22 4.18 36.25
CA GLN A 439 -25.47 3.43 36.37
C GLN A 439 -25.30 1.91 36.25
N ILE A 440 -24.12 1.45 35.82
CA ILE A 440 -23.84 0.04 35.52
C ILE A 440 -22.49 -0.37 36.12
N THR A 441 -22.50 -1.29 37.08
CA THR A 441 -21.28 -1.84 37.69
C THR A 441 -20.73 -3.01 36.88
N GLY A 442 -19.43 -3.29 37.02
CA GLY A 442 -18.75 -4.40 36.35
C GLY A 442 -18.07 -4.04 35.02
N LEU A 443 -18.11 -2.76 34.63
CA LEU A 443 -17.36 -2.23 33.49
C LEU A 443 -15.92 -1.88 33.90
N ASN A 444 -14.93 -2.34 33.12
CA ASN A 444 -13.51 -2.12 33.35
C ASN A 444 -12.80 -1.64 32.07
N PRO A 445 -12.78 -0.33 31.81
CA PRO A 445 -12.17 0.23 30.60
C PRO A 445 -10.64 0.19 30.65
N ASP A 446 -10.02 -0.36 29.62
CA ASP A 446 -8.57 -0.54 29.47
C ASP A 446 -8.12 -0.01 28.09
N SER A 447 -7.14 0.91 28.07
CA SER A 447 -6.68 1.53 26.82
C SER A 447 -5.94 0.56 25.90
N GLU A 448 -5.05 -0.28 26.45
CA GLU A 448 -4.23 -1.19 25.65
C GLU A 448 -5.07 -2.35 25.11
N ARG A 449 -6.02 -2.84 25.91
CA ARG A 449 -6.91 -3.92 25.49
C ARG A 449 -7.90 -3.45 24.42
N HIS A 450 -8.32 -2.19 24.45
CA HIS A 450 -9.43 -1.70 23.63
C HIS A 450 -9.00 -0.79 22.47
N GLU A 451 -7.69 -0.69 22.20
CA GLU A 451 -7.20 0.09 21.06
C GLU A 451 -7.67 -0.49 19.72
N SER A 452 -7.76 0.40 18.72
CA SER A 452 -8.00 0.05 17.33
C SER A 452 -6.90 0.64 16.47
N TYR A 453 -6.21 -0.21 15.71
CA TYR A 453 -5.09 0.18 14.86
C TYR A 453 -4.99 -0.67 13.59
N LEU A 454 -4.25 -0.15 12.62
CA LEU A 454 -3.88 -0.81 11.38
C LEU A 454 -2.38 -0.66 11.16
N ASP A 455 -1.69 -1.77 10.88
CA ASP A 455 -0.27 -1.79 10.53
C ASP A 455 -0.13 -1.95 9.01
N ILE A 456 0.25 -0.87 8.34
CA ILE A 456 0.20 -0.76 6.87
C ILE A 456 1.61 -0.75 6.30
N HIS A 457 1.85 -1.53 5.24
CA HIS A 457 3.12 -1.51 4.54
C HIS A 457 3.27 -0.20 3.73
N PRO A 458 4.32 0.61 3.95
CA PRO A 458 4.40 1.98 3.42
C PRO A 458 4.46 2.04 1.87
N THR A 459 5.11 1.06 1.23
CA THR A 459 5.22 1.04 -0.24
C THR A 459 4.00 0.46 -0.92
N LEU A 460 3.41 -0.61 -0.38
CA LEU A 460 2.31 -1.35 -1.02
C LEU A 460 0.94 -0.83 -0.59
N GLY A 461 0.83 -0.24 0.59
CA GLY A 461 -0.44 0.20 1.18
C GLY A 461 -1.38 -0.91 1.63
N ILE A 462 -0.90 -2.15 1.73
CA ILE A 462 -1.66 -3.26 2.30
C ILE A 462 -1.55 -3.25 3.84
N ALA A 463 -2.68 -3.44 4.51
CA ALA A 463 -2.71 -3.72 5.94
C ALA A 463 -2.30 -5.18 6.18
N LEU A 464 -1.23 -5.37 6.96
CA LEU A 464 -0.66 -6.69 7.27
C LEU A 464 -1.09 -7.21 8.65
N SER A 465 -1.34 -6.29 9.57
CA SER A 465 -1.83 -6.57 10.92
C SER A 465 -2.82 -5.48 11.27
N GLY A 466 -3.76 -5.78 12.15
CA GLY A 466 -4.74 -4.80 12.58
C GLY A 466 -5.65 -5.36 13.65
N LYS A 467 -6.20 -4.43 14.42
CA LYS A 467 -7.16 -4.69 15.47
C LYS A 467 -8.22 -3.59 15.43
N SER A 468 -9.48 -3.96 15.44
CA SER A 468 -10.61 -3.02 15.54
C SER A 468 -11.53 -3.49 16.65
N SER A 469 -11.70 -2.66 17.67
CA SER A 469 -12.41 -2.98 18.91
C SER A 469 -13.56 -2.00 19.09
N LEU A 470 -14.80 -2.47 18.93
CA LEU A 470 -16.00 -1.63 19.01
C LEU A 470 -17.07 -2.28 19.88
N GLN A 471 -17.77 -1.47 20.65
CA GLN A 471 -18.88 -1.89 21.49
C GLN A 471 -20.21 -1.46 20.92
N LEU A 472 -21.20 -2.36 21.02
CA LEU A 472 -22.59 -2.13 20.69
C LEU A 472 -23.41 -1.96 21.97
N ASN A 473 -24.29 -0.97 21.94
CA ASN A 473 -25.12 -0.55 23.06
C ASN A 473 -26.55 -0.27 22.59
N ILE A 474 -27.51 -0.27 23.51
CA ILE A 474 -28.89 0.09 23.23
C ILE A 474 -29.41 1.12 24.24
N LYS A 475 -29.99 2.22 23.76
CA LYS A 475 -30.60 3.24 24.60
C LYS A 475 -32.03 2.84 24.93
N VAL A 476 -32.37 2.83 26.21
CA VAL A 476 -33.71 2.51 26.69
C VAL A 476 -34.63 3.71 26.45
N GLN A 477 -35.68 3.48 25.69
CA GLN A 477 -36.78 4.43 25.51
C GLN A 477 -38.05 3.83 26.10
N LYS A 478 -38.59 4.46 27.15
CA LYS A 478 -39.80 4.03 27.83
C LYS A 478 -41.02 4.75 27.27
N SER A 479 -42.16 4.11 27.40
CA SER A 479 -43.48 4.73 27.29
C SER A 479 -44.32 4.32 28.49
N ASN A 480 -45.22 5.21 28.93
CA ASN A 480 -46.13 4.97 30.04
C ASN A 480 -47.09 3.80 29.79
N ALA A 481 -47.28 3.40 28.52
CA ALA A 481 -48.13 2.28 28.16
C ALA A 481 -47.46 0.90 28.42
N PHE A 482 -46.13 0.85 28.62
CA PHE A 482 -45.39 -0.41 28.72
C PHE A 482 -44.65 -0.54 30.06
N GLY A 483 -45.18 -1.38 30.95
CA GLY A 483 -44.60 -1.60 32.29
C GLY A 483 -43.28 -2.41 32.30
N ALA A 484 -42.95 -3.12 31.23
CA ALA A 484 -41.79 -4.03 31.18
C ALA A 484 -40.45 -3.32 31.43
N LEU A 485 -40.34 -2.04 31.06
CA LEU A 485 -39.15 -1.21 31.25
C LEU A 485 -39.25 -0.26 32.46
N GLY A 486 -40.31 -0.38 33.28
CA GLY A 486 -40.65 0.62 34.31
C GLY A 486 -39.54 0.84 35.35
N PHE A 487 -38.80 -0.23 35.68
CA PHE A 487 -37.69 -0.20 36.64
C PHE A 487 -36.40 0.42 36.08
N LEU A 488 -36.28 0.59 34.76
CA LEU A 488 -35.11 1.19 34.13
C LEU A 488 -35.26 2.72 34.06
N LYS A 489 -34.15 3.45 34.10
CA LYS A 489 -34.15 4.91 33.90
C LYS A 489 -34.41 5.24 32.42
N GLN A 490 -35.10 6.36 32.16
CA GLN A 490 -35.28 6.82 30.77
C GLN A 490 -33.92 7.21 30.20
N GLY A 491 -33.61 6.75 28.99
CA GLY A 491 -32.36 7.13 28.30
C GLY A 491 -31.09 6.45 28.81
N ILE A 492 -31.18 5.49 29.75
CA ILE A 492 -30.01 4.68 30.12
C ILE A 492 -29.49 3.91 28.90
N VAL A 493 -28.16 3.89 28.72
CA VAL A 493 -27.49 3.18 27.64
C VAL A 493 -26.98 1.86 28.18
N LEU A 494 -27.54 0.75 27.68
CA LEU A 494 -27.22 -0.60 28.09
C LEU A 494 -26.13 -1.19 27.17
N PRO A 495 -24.96 -1.58 27.68
CA PRO A 495 -23.95 -2.27 26.90
C PRO A 495 -24.41 -3.70 26.57
N ILE A 496 -24.26 -4.09 25.30
CA ILE A 496 -24.74 -5.39 24.81
C ILE A 496 -23.56 -6.36 24.68
N ALA A 497 -22.61 -5.96 23.85
CA ALA A 497 -21.42 -6.74 23.54
C ALA A 497 -20.36 -5.81 22.95
N TRP A 498 -19.09 -6.20 23.07
CA TRP A 498 -18.03 -5.62 22.28
C TRP A 498 -17.35 -6.69 21.44
N ILE A 499 -16.88 -6.26 20.27
CA ILE A 499 -16.36 -7.13 19.23
C ILE A 499 -14.97 -6.62 18.86
N GLU A 500 -14.01 -7.52 18.92
CA GLU A 500 -12.67 -7.31 18.39
C GLU A 500 -12.53 -8.09 17.09
N MET A 501 -12.24 -7.37 16.01
CA MET A 501 -11.77 -7.95 14.75
C MET A 501 -10.25 -7.81 14.72
N SER A 502 -9.53 -8.92 14.60
CA SER A 502 -8.06 -8.89 14.56
C SER A 502 -7.47 -9.80 13.48
N VAL A 503 -6.32 -9.40 12.98
CA VAL A 503 -5.43 -10.23 12.16
C VAL A 503 -4.13 -10.38 12.93
N GLU A 504 -3.97 -11.53 13.60
CA GLU A 504 -2.82 -11.78 14.48
C GLU A 504 -1.64 -12.38 13.72
N GLU A 505 -1.89 -13.37 12.86
CA GLU A 505 -0.84 -14.04 12.09
C GLU A 505 -1.15 -14.03 10.59
N LEU A 506 -0.15 -13.64 9.80
CA LEU A 506 -0.19 -13.74 8.36
C LEU A 506 0.38 -15.08 7.88
N PRO A 507 -0.19 -15.70 6.83
CA PRO A 507 0.41 -16.85 6.19
C PRO A 507 1.86 -16.56 5.76
N LYS A 508 2.79 -17.48 6.04
CA LYS A 508 4.21 -17.35 5.66
C LYS A 508 4.40 -17.08 4.16
N SER A 509 3.53 -17.64 3.32
CA SER A 509 3.53 -17.38 1.88
C SER A 509 3.27 -15.92 1.54
N LEU A 510 2.35 -15.26 2.26
CA LEU A 510 2.05 -13.84 2.06
C LEU A 510 3.16 -12.96 2.62
N GLN A 511 3.71 -13.29 3.79
CA GLN A 511 4.87 -12.57 4.34
C GLN A 511 6.07 -12.64 3.39
N SER A 512 6.37 -13.83 2.85
CA SER A 512 7.46 -14.03 1.88
C SER A 512 7.20 -13.29 0.56
N LEU A 513 5.95 -13.29 0.07
CA LEU A 513 5.57 -12.54 -1.13
C LEU A 513 5.78 -11.03 -0.94
N VAL A 514 5.36 -10.49 0.20
CA VAL A 514 5.55 -9.07 0.52
C VAL A 514 7.03 -8.75 0.65
N TYR A 515 7.77 -9.56 1.42
CA TYR A 515 9.20 -9.35 1.63
C TYR A 515 10.01 -9.38 0.33
N HIS A 516 9.83 -10.41 -0.50
CA HIS A 516 10.55 -10.50 -1.77
C HIS A 516 10.07 -9.47 -2.78
N GLY A 517 8.77 -9.14 -2.77
CA GLY A 517 8.17 -8.14 -3.64
C GLY A 517 8.69 -6.73 -3.39
N THR A 518 9.13 -6.40 -2.17
CA THR A 518 9.59 -5.05 -1.81
C THR A 518 11.08 -4.97 -1.46
N TYR A 519 11.56 -5.80 -0.54
CA TYR A 519 12.94 -5.71 -0.04
C TYR A 519 13.94 -6.38 -0.97
N SER A 520 13.64 -7.59 -1.46
CA SER A 520 14.56 -8.29 -2.37
C SER A 520 14.64 -7.60 -3.74
N THR A 521 13.52 -7.09 -4.24
CA THR A 521 13.48 -6.27 -5.46
C THR A 521 14.22 -4.96 -5.28
N ALA A 522 14.05 -4.27 -4.16
CA ALA A 522 14.81 -3.05 -3.86
C ALA A 522 16.31 -3.32 -3.72
N ALA A 523 16.72 -4.42 -3.08
CA ALA A 523 18.11 -4.82 -2.97
C ALA A 523 18.72 -5.17 -4.34
N ALA A 524 17.98 -5.90 -5.19
CA ALA A 524 18.39 -6.21 -6.55
C ALA A 524 18.50 -4.93 -7.41
N GLN A 525 17.55 -4.00 -7.27
CA GLN A 525 17.61 -2.69 -7.92
C GLN A 525 18.85 -1.93 -7.47
N LEU A 526 19.10 -1.82 -6.16
CA LEU A 526 20.28 -1.15 -5.62
C LEU A 526 21.58 -1.78 -6.15
N GLY A 527 21.67 -3.12 -6.12
CA GLY A 527 22.83 -3.86 -6.62
C GLY A 527 23.07 -3.60 -8.12
N LEU A 528 22.01 -3.59 -8.92
CA LEU A 528 22.08 -3.31 -10.35
C LEU A 528 22.44 -1.85 -10.62
N THR A 529 21.93 -0.91 -9.83
CA THR A 529 22.32 0.51 -9.87
C THR A 529 23.81 0.68 -9.60
N VAL A 530 24.31 0.10 -8.50
CA VAL A 530 25.73 0.17 -8.14
C VAL A 530 26.59 -0.48 -9.22
N PHE A 531 26.17 -1.62 -9.75
CA PHE A 531 26.86 -2.29 -10.85
C PHE A 531 26.94 -1.38 -12.08
N CYS A 532 25.83 -0.79 -12.53
CA CYS A 532 25.79 0.13 -13.67
C CYS A 532 26.68 1.37 -13.45
N LEU A 533 26.73 1.92 -12.23
CA LEU A 533 27.59 3.06 -11.91
C LEU A 533 29.09 2.69 -11.92
N ILE A 534 29.44 1.51 -11.40
CA ILE A 534 30.82 1.01 -11.44
C ILE A 534 31.24 0.74 -12.89
N THR A 535 30.41 0.06 -13.69
CA THR A 535 30.75 -0.22 -15.09
C THR A 535 30.81 1.07 -15.92
N LEU A 536 29.98 2.07 -15.62
CA LEU A 536 30.02 3.38 -16.26
C LEU A 536 31.33 4.13 -15.94
N THR A 537 31.74 4.16 -14.67
CA THR A 537 32.98 4.82 -14.25
C THR A 537 34.22 4.13 -14.81
N VAL A 538 34.30 2.80 -14.73
CA VAL A 538 35.42 2.01 -15.27
C VAL A 538 35.50 2.15 -16.79
N SER A 539 34.40 2.00 -17.52
CA SER A 539 34.40 2.15 -18.98
C SER A 539 34.78 3.57 -19.42
N SER A 540 34.32 4.59 -18.70
CA SER A 540 34.70 6.00 -18.93
C SER A 540 36.21 6.22 -18.72
N ILE A 541 36.77 5.71 -17.61
CA ILE A 541 38.22 5.80 -17.34
C ILE A 541 39.02 5.04 -18.41
N CYS A 542 38.61 3.83 -18.78
CA CYS A 542 39.28 3.05 -19.82
C CYS A 542 39.25 3.76 -21.18
N LEU A 543 38.10 4.32 -21.58
CA LEU A 543 37.97 5.11 -22.81
C LEU A 543 38.84 6.37 -22.75
N PHE A 544 38.85 7.08 -21.63
CA PHE A 544 39.69 8.27 -21.43
C PHE A 544 41.18 7.91 -21.53
N VAL A 545 41.64 6.87 -20.85
CA VAL A 545 43.04 6.40 -20.92
C VAL A 545 43.41 5.98 -22.34
N ILE A 546 42.53 5.29 -23.07
CA ILE A 546 42.75 4.92 -24.47
C ILE A 546 42.88 6.17 -25.36
N ILE A 547 42.01 7.16 -25.18
CA ILE A 547 42.05 8.43 -25.93
C ILE A 547 43.30 9.25 -25.59
N VAL A 548 43.69 9.33 -24.32
CA VAL A 548 44.89 10.06 -23.88
C VAL A 548 46.17 9.35 -24.31
N ARG A 549 46.25 8.02 -24.19
CA ARG A 549 47.40 7.22 -24.69
C ARG A 549 47.54 7.26 -26.22
N ARG A 550 46.47 7.63 -26.94
CA ARG A 550 46.53 7.93 -28.38
C ARG A 550 47.29 9.23 -28.69
N ARG A 551 47.57 10.10 -27.70
CA ARG A 551 48.49 11.23 -27.88
C ARG A 551 49.92 10.70 -28.10
N ARG A 552 50.20 10.45 -29.37
CA ARG A 552 51.49 10.30 -30.07
C ARG A 552 52.61 9.69 -29.22
N LYS A 553 52.78 8.36 -29.29
CA LYS A 553 54.14 7.82 -29.21
C LYS A 553 54.87 8.21 -30.51
N PRO A 554 55.99 8.94 -30.47
CA PRO A 554 56.78 9.19 -31.66
C PRO A 554 57.31 7.83 -32.17
N CYS A 555 57.02 7.48 -33.42
CA CYS A 555 57.46 6.20 -34.00
C CYS A 555 58.98 6.13 -34.25
N ALA A 556 59.70 7.24 -34.05
CA ALA A 556 61.15 7.28 -34.03
C ALA A 556 61.62 8.49 -33.20
N THR A 557 62.59 8.28 -32.31
CA THR A 557 63.41 9.36 -31.76
C THR A 557 64.57 9.60 -32.71
N LEU A 558 64.62 10.78 -33.31
CA LEU A 558 65.71 11.22 -34.18
C LEU A 558 66.86 11.68 -33.29
N LYS A 559 67.92 10.87 -33.17
CA LYS A 559 69.14 11.25 -32.43
C LYS A 559 70.18 11.70 -33.45
N ILE A 560 70.44 13.01 -33.50
CA ILE A 560 71.53 13.56 -34.32
C ILE A 560 72.81 13.38 -33.51
N ILE A 561 73.70 12.50 -33.97
CA ILE A 561 75.01 12.30 -33.35
C ILE A 561 76.01 13.14 -34.15
N PRO A 562 76.72 14.11 -33.54
CA PRO A 562 77.87 14.73 -34.18
C PRO A 562 78.97 13.67 -34.38
N VAL A 563 79.50 13.60 -35.60
CA VAL A 563 80.46 12.57 -36.07
C VAL A 563 81.73 12.48 -35.22
N ASP A 564 82.03 13.50 -34.43
CA ASP A 564 83.24 13.57 -33.60
C ASP A 564 83.25 12.60 -32.40
N THR A 565 82.14 11.90 -32.11
CA THR A 565 82.00 11.12 -30.87
C THR A 565 82.17 9.60 -31.03
N GLU A 566 82.19 9.05 -32.25
CA GLU A 566 82.30 7.58 -32.44
C GLU A 566 83.66 7.10 -32.96
N LEU A 567 84.57 8.00 -33.36
CA LEU A 567 85.92 7.60 -33.81
C LEU A 567 86.90 7.29 -32.67
N LYS A 568 86.43 7.14 -31.42
CA LYS A 568 87.28 6.85 -30.24
C LYS A 568 86.94 5.57 -29.48
N SER A 569 86.06 4.70 -30.01
CA SER A 569 85.74 3.42 -29.34
C SER A 569 85.94 2.16 -30.19
N GLN A 570 86.49 2.28 -31.40
CA GLN A 570 87.05 1.15 -32.15
C GLN A 570 88.36 1.53 -32.81
N LEU A 571 89.37 1.80 -31.99
CA LEU A 571 90.80 1.53 -32.18
C LEU A 571 91.56 1.84 -30.90
#